data_AF-A0A096AS95-F1
#
_entry.id   AF-A0A096AS95-F1
#
_cell.length_a   1.000
_cell.length_b   1.000
_cell.length_c   1.000
_cell.angle_alpha   90.00
_cell.angle_beta   90.00
_cell.angle_gamma   90.00
#
_symmetry.space_group_name_H-M   'P 1'
#
loop_
_entity.id
_entity.type
_entity.pdbx_description
1 polymer ?
#
loop_
_entity_poly.entity_id
_entity_poly.type
_entity_poly.pdbx_seq_one_letter_code
_entity_poly.pdbx_strand_id
1 'polypeptide(L)'
;MKSLKEQREKLLQAKLEEMADIGVKKRTEENTPDFDDPIDLDDDSDSVEEDASASLSNIDEQEEIPEETSFNGSNAKTAQPSKRKRNARTKDSSPAMDFPEYEQRFLTGVRNGRNKSGFSIHTEILQILRDVLNDIRSEASITGYIENILLDHLKTYQDLLNHTASQRRRDKTIDL
;
A
#
# COMPACT_ATOMS: atom_id res chain seq x y z
N MET A 1 58.90 9.24 -5.43
CA MET A 1 57.47 9.55 -5.22
C MET A 1 56.89 8.48 -4.29
N LYS A 2 55.97 8.82 -3.39
CA LYS A 2 55.30 7.83 -2.52
C LYS A 2 54.37 6.95 -3.36
N SER A 3 54.20 5.69 -2.97
CA SER A 3 53.33 4.77 -3.73
C SER A 3 51.86 5.15 -3.56
N LEU A 4 51.05 4.99 -4.61
CA LEU A 4 49.60 5.22 -4.53
C LEU A 4 48.94 4.34 -3.44
N LYS A 5 49.51 3.15 -3.18
CA LYS A 5 49.06 2.27 -2.09
C LYS A 5 49.35 2.88 -0.71
N GLU A 6 50.55 3.39 -0.51
CA GLU A 6 51.01 4.07 0.72
C GLU A 6 50.16 5.32 1.02
N GLN A 7 49.79 6.09 -0.01
CA GLN A 7 48.90 7.25 0.14
C GLN A 7 47.49 6.86 0.61
N ARG A 8 46.91 5.79 0.03
CA ARG A 8 45.57 5.29 0.40
C ARG A 8 45.56 4.69 1.80
N GLU A 9 46.59 3.93 2.16
CA GLU A 9 46.78 3.34 3.49
C GLU A 9 46.89 4.43 4.56
N LYS A 10 47.71 5.46 4.32
CA LYS A 10 47.81 6.62 5.22
C LYS A 10 46.48 7.37 5.38
N LEU A 11 45.72 7.56 4.29
CA LEU A 11 44.42 8.23 4.33
C LEU A 11 43.39 7.42 5.13
N LEU A 12 43.36 6.09 4.93
CA LEU A 12 42.49 5.19 5.67
C LEU A 12 42.81 5.21 7.17
N GLN A 13 44.10 5.12 7.53
CA GLN A 13 44.52 5.10 8.93
C GLN A 13 44.18 6.42 9.65
N ALA A 14 44.44 7.57 9.01
CA ALA A 14 44.05 8.87 9.55
C ALA A 14 42.53 9.01 9.74
N LYS A 15 41.72 8.44 8.83
CA LYS A 15 40.25 8.50 8.96
C LYS A 15 39.71 7.56 10.03
N LEU A 16 40.34 6.39 10.25
CA LEU A 16 40.00 5.48 11.34
C LEU A 16 40.33 6.10 12.71
N GLU A 17 41.45 6.81 12.81
CA GLU A 17 41.85 7.58 14.00
C GLU A 17 40.85 8.71 14.30
N GLU A 18 40.47 9.50 13.28
CA GLU A 18 39.42 10.52 13.40
C GLU A 18 38.08 9.93 13.85
N MET A 19 37.68 8.77 13.33
CA MET A 19 36.43 8.09 13.72
C MET A 19 36.45 7.54 15.14
N ALA A 20 37.62 7.14 15.66
CA ALA A 20 37.76 6.65 17.05
C ALA A 20 37.54 7.76 18.09
N ASP A 21 37.74 9.03 17.71
CA ASP A 21 37.53 10.19 18.57
C ASP A 21 36.06 10.65 18.65
N ILE A 22 35.21 10.23 17.70
CA ILE A 22 33.80 10.64 17.62
C ILE A 22 33.02 10.04 18.80
N GLY A 23 32.58 10.91 19.72
CA GLY A 23 31.80 10.54 20.89
C GLY A 23 32.61 10.21 22.15
N VAL A 24 33.95 10.14 22.05
CA VAL A 24 34.83 9.91 23.22
C VAL A 24 35.37 11.24 23.78
N LYS A 25 35.65 12.22 22.92
CA LYS A 25 36.08 13.56 23.34
C LYS A 25 34.93 14.30 24.03
N LYS A 26 35.21 14.86 25.22
CA LYS A 26 34.27 15.78 25.90
C LYS A 26 34.00 16.97 24.99
N ARG A 27 32.73 17.26 24.72
CA ARG A 27 32.32 18.42 23.92
C ARG A 27 32.76 19.71 24.63
N THR A 28 33.33 20.64 23.88
CA THR A 28 33.52 22.03 24.31
C THR A 28 32.21 22.81 24.14
N GLU A 29 32.06 23.91 24.88
CA GLU A 29 30.85 24.76 24.87
C GLU A 29 30.55 25.37 23.49
N GLU A 30 31.53 25.49 22.61
CA GLU A 30 31.36 25.92 21.21
C GLU A 30 30.70 24.85 20.31
N ASN A 31 30.59 23.59 20.79
CA ASN A 31 30.03 22.46 20.03
C ASN A 31 28.77 21.87 20.69
N THR A 32 28.15 22.58 21.63
CA THR A 32 26.79 22.27 22.07
C THR A 32 25.81 22.65 20.96
N PRO A 33 24.91 21.76 20.53
CA PRO A 33 23.81 22.15 19.65
C PRO A 33 22.98 23.23 20.33
N ASP A 34 22.60 24.23 19.55
CA ASP A 34 21.73 25.34 19.98
C ASP A 34 20.31 24.77 20.14
N PHE A 35 19.97 24.38 21.37
CA PHE A 35 18.63 23.92 21.73
C PHE A 35 17.83 25.12 22.22
N ASP A 36 16.60 25.28 21.74
CA ASP A 36 15.66 26.24 22.32
C ASP A 36 15.51 25.98 23.82
N ASP A 37 15.52 27.07 24.60
CA ASP A 37 15.22 27.00 26.04
C ASP A 37 13.82 26.39 26.25
N PRO A 38 13.64 25.56 27.29
CA PRO A 38 12.34 24.96 27.57
C PRO A 38 11.32 26.05 27.88
N ILE A 39 10.21 26.05 27.14
CA ILE A 39 9.07 26.92 27.38
C ILE A 39 8.39 26.46 28.68
N ASP A 40 8.34 27.33 29.69
CA ASP A 40 7.53 27.11 30.88
C ASP A 40 6.05 27.08 30.49
N LEU A 41 5.39 25.96 30.76
CA LEU A 41 3.98 25.71 30.44
C LEU A 41 3.02 26.09 31.59
N ASP A 42 3.54 26.70 32.65
CA ASP A 42 2.86 26.87 33.94
C ASP A 42 2.45 28.31 34.28
N ASP A 43 2.58 29.27 33.35
CA ASP A 43 1.98 30.62 33.51
C ASP A 43 1.60 31.24 32.15
N ASP A 44 0.38 30.99 31.69
CA ASP A 44 -0.44 32.04 31.09
C ASP A 44 -1.93 31.68 31.15
N SER A 45 -2.62 32.38 32.04
CA SER A 45 -4.07 32.43 32.07
C SER A 45 -4.60 33.29 30.92
N ASP A 46 -5.59 32.75 30.20
CA ASP A 46 -6.57 33.52 29.42
C ASP A 46 -6.08 34.24 28.14
N SER A 47 -6.17 33.53 27.01
CA SER A 47 -6.46 34.15 25.70
C SER A 47 -7.13 33.16 24.73
N VAL A 48 -8.17 32.46 25.23
CA VAL A 48 -9.16 31.83 24.35
C VAL A 48 -10.16 32.90 23.91
N GLU A 49 -9.93 33.52 22.75
CA GLU A 49 -10.95 34.35 22.11
C GLU A 49 -12.18 33.46 21.80
N GLU A 50 -13.29 33.74 22.48
CA GLU A 50 -14.57 33.10 22.21
C GLU A 50 -15.06 33.49 20.81
N ASP A 51 -15.39 32.50 19.96
CA ASP A 51 -16.45 32.70 18.98
C ASP A 51 -17.65 31.84 19.40
N ALA A 52 -18.71 32.53 19.81
CA ALA A 52 -19.83 31.94 20.51
C ALA A 52 -20.94 31.55 19.54
N SER A 53 -21.45 30.32 19.65
CA SER A 53 -22.90 30.06 19.60
C SER A 53 -23.33 28.64 19.98
N ALA A 54 -24.16 28.59 21.03
CA ALA A 54 -25.35 27.74 21.17
C ALA A 54 -25.21 26.20 21.24
N SER A 55 -25.14 25.75 22.50
CA SER A 55 -25.64 24.47 23.02
C SER A 55 -26.99 23.94 22.48
N LEU A 56 -27.06 22.61 22.40
CA LEU A 56 -28.22 21.73 22.71
C LEU A 56 -29.53 21.83 21.89
N SER A 57 -29.90 20.71 21.25
CA SER A 57 -31.20 20.04 21.50
C SER A 57 -31.29 18.66 20.82
N ASN A 58 -32.07 17.75 21.43
CA ASN A 58 -32.38 16.43 20.90
C ASN A 58 -33.50 16.52 19.84
N ILE A 59 -33.52 15.61 18.86
CA ILE A 59 -34.73 15.17 18.13
C ILE A 59 -34.65 13.65 17.95
N ASP A 60 -35.75 12.98 18.28
CA ASP A 60 -36.08 11.57 17.99
C ASP A 60 -37.37 11.57 17.12
N GLU A 61 -37.91 10.39 16.78
CA GLU A 61 -39.17 10.14 16.03
C GLU A 61 -39.07 10.39 14.49
N GLN A 62 -39.00 9.35 13.64
CA GLN A 62 -40.07 8.46 13.10
C GLN A 62 -40.87 9.06 11.90
N GLU A 63 -41.28 8.32 10.84
CA GLU A 63 -40.98 6.91 10.45
C GLU A 63 -40.07 6.84 9.19
N GLU A 64 -40.45 6.62 7.91
CA GLU A 64 -41.71 6.27 7.22
C GLU A 64 -41.38 5.44 5.93
N ILE A 65 -42.26 4.51 5.50
CA ILE A 65 -42.20 3.82 4.19
C ILE A 65 -43.58 3.87 3.51
N PRO A 66 -43.67 3.85 2.16
CA PRO A 66 -44.50 2.78 1.57
C PRO A 66 -43.88 2.05 0.35
N GLU A 67 -44.11 0.74 0.31
CA GLU A 67 -44.02 -0.08 -0.91
C GLU A 67 -45.22 0.18 -1.84
N GLU A 68 -45.10 -0.11 -3.15
CA GLU A 68 -45.92 -1.18 -3.78
C GLU A 68 -45.65 -1.41 -5.29
N THR A 69 -45.62 -2.71 -5.61
CA THR A 69 -46.15 -3.43 -6.79
C THR A 69 -46.00 -2.92 -8.25
N SER A 70 -45.20 -3.69 -9.00
CA SER A 70 -45.62 -4.50 -10.18
C SER A 70 -46.69 -3.94 -11.16
N PHE A 71 -46.30 -3.77 -12.44
CA PHE A 71 -47.19 -4.06 -13.57
C PHE A 71 -46.49 -4.79 -14.73
N ASN A 72 -47.27 -5.63 -15.43
CA ASN A 72 -46.86 -6.65 -16.41
C ASN A 72 -47.32 -6.24 -17.83
N GLY A 73 -46.60 -6.57 -18.92
CA GLY A 73 -46.97 -6.03 -20.25
C GLY A 73 -46.20 -6.41 -21.54
N SER A 74 -46.01 -7.70 -21.81
CA SER A 74 -45.97 -8.30 -23.18
C SER A 74 -45.14 -7.71 -24.37
N ASN A 75 -44.04 -8.43 -24.69
CA ASN A 75 -43.81 -9.14 -25.99
C ASN A 75 -43.79 -8.39 -27.34
N ALA A 76 -42.59 -8.27 -27.95
CA ALA A 76 -42.42 -8.41 -29.40
C ALA A 76 -41.03 -8.97 -29.81
N LYS A 77 -41.06 -9.93 -30.75
CA LYS A 77 -39.92 -10.53 -31.49
C LYS A 77 -39.33 -9.46 -32.46
N THR A 78 -38.14 -9.50 -33.06
CA THR A 78 -37.25 -10.59 -33.53
C THR A 78 -35.93 -9.95 -34.02
N ALA A 79 -34.74 -10.55 -33.78
CA ALA A 79 -33.58 -10.51 -34.70
C ALA A 79 -32.38 -11.28 -34.12
N GLN A 80 -31.97 -12.39 -34.75
CA GLN A 80 -30.72 -13.07 -34.44
C GLN A 80 -29.61 -12.70 -35.43
N PRO A 81 -28.39 -12.39 -34.98
CA PRO A 81 -27.19 -12.51 -35.80
C PRO A 81 -26.50 -13.87 -35.59
N SER A 82 -26.60 -14.70 -36.63
CA SER A 82 -25.56 -15.62 -37.13
C SER A 82 -24.65 -16.37 -36.12
N LYS A 83 -24.87 -17.69 -36.05
CA LYS A 83 -24.00 -18.70 -35.42
C LYS A 83 -22.51 -18.53 -35.80
N ARG A 84 -21.69 -17.93 -34.93
CA ARG A 84 -20.22 -18.04 -35.03
C ARG A 84 -19.74 -19.31 -34.31
N LYS A 85 -19.20 -20.20 -35.13
CA LYS A 85 -18.45 -21.43 -34.84
C LYS A 85 -17.89 -21.48 -33.41
N ARG A 86 -18.39 -22.42 -32.58
CA ARG A 86 -17.78 -22.76 -31.29
C ARG A 86 -16.36 -23.27 -31.56
N ASN A 87 -15.35 -22.46 -31.27
CA ASN A 87 -13.98 -22.95 -31.25
C ASN A 87 -13.84 -23.96 -30.10
N ALA A 88 -13.06 -25.00 -30.35
CA ALA A 88 -12.95 -26.12 -29.43
C ALA A 88 -12.40 -25.66 -28.09
N ARG A 89 -13.04 -26.15 -27.02
CA ARG A 89 -12.56 -26.16 -25.64
C ARG A 89 -11.10 -26.59 -25.62
N THR A 90 -10.17 -25.63 -25.50
CA THR A 90 -8.77 -25.92 -25.22
C THR A 90 -8.71 -26.57 -23.85
N LYS A 91 -8.31 -27.84 -23.88
CA LYS A 91 -8.24 -28.72 -22.73
C LYS A 91 -6.94 -28.43 -21.96
N ASP A 92 -6.94 -28.73 -20.66
CA ASP A 92 -5.79 -28.68 -19.75
C ASP A 92 -5.27 -27.27 -19.38
N SER A 93 -6.16 -26.44 -18.84
CA SER A 93 -5.81 -25.57 -17.71
C SER A 93 -6.46 -26.15 -16.45
N SER A 94 -5.76 -27.06 -15.79
CA SER A 94 -6.01 -27.31 -14.36
C SER A 94 -5.77 -26.00 -13.62
N PRO A 95 -6.61 -25.62 -12.64
CA PRO A 95 -6.32 -24.45 -11.84
C PRO A 95 -4.95 -24.65 -11.17
N ALA A 96 -4.15 -23.59 -11.09
CA ALA A 96 -2.79 -23.69 -10.57
C ALA A 96 -2.74 -24.09 -9.08
N MET A 97 -3.87 -23.96 -8.37
CA MET A 97 -4.11 -24.29 -6.98
C MET A 97 -5.57 -24.73 -6.80
N ASP A 98 -5.84 -25.50 -5.74
CA ASP A 98 -7.21 -25.85 -5.36
C ASP A 98 -7.95 -24.65 -4.74
N PHE A 99 -9.29 -24.62 -4.82
CA PHE A 99 -10.10 -23.53 -4.29
C PHE A 99 -9.84 -23.18 -2.81
N PRO A 100 -9.76 -24.12 -1.84
CA PRO A 100 -9.44 -23.78 -0.46
C PRO A 100 -8.03 -23.18 -0.28
N GLU A 101 -7.06 -23.53 -1.13
CA GLU A 101 -5.74 -22.89 -1.11
C GLU A 101 -5.83 -21.45 -1.63
N TYR A 102 -6.61 -21.24 -2.70
CA TYR A 102 -6.90 -19.89 -3.22
C TYR A 102 -7.57 -19.00 -2.17
N GLU A 103 -8.58 -19.52 -1.47
CA GLU A 103 -9.27 -18.80 -0.39
C GLU A 103 -8.30 -18.37 0.72
N GLN A 104 -7.46 -19.29 1.21
CA GLN A 104 -6.45 -18.98 2.24
C GLN A 104 -5.40 -17.95 1.77
N ARG A 105 -4.99 -17.98 0.50
CA ARG A 105 -4.00 -17.04 -0.04
C ARG A 105 -4.55 -15.65 -0.32
N PHE A 106 -5.74 -15.54 -0.90
CA PHE A 106 -6.25 -14.29 -1.46
C PHE A 106 -7.44 -13.70 -0.69
N LEU A 107 -8.27 -14.54 -0.06
CA LEU A 107 -9.51 -14.13 0.61
C LEU A 107 -9.36 -14.04 2.14
N THR A 108 -8.16 -14.28 2.69
CA THR A 108 -7.89 -14.03 4.11
C THR A 108 -7.99 -12.53 4.43
N GLY A 109 -8.77 -12.19 5.45
CA GLY A 109 -8.95 -10.81 5.92
C GLY A 109 -7.63 -10.18 6.38
N VAL A 110 -7.16 -9.18 5.63
CA VAL A 110 -5.97 -8.39 5.97
C VAL A 110 -6.32 -7.39 7.08
N ARG A 111 -5.49 -7.30 8.13
CA ARG A 111 -5.64 -6.26 9.15
C ARG A 111 -5.46 -4.89 8.50
N ASN A 112 -6.52 -4.07 8.50
CA ASN A 112 -6.48 -2.71 7.96
C ASN A 112 -5.39 -1.87 8.66
N GLY A 113 -4.22 -1.79 8.04
CA GLY A 113 -3.08 -1.04 8.56
C GLY A 113 -3.36 0.47 8.56
N ARG A 114 -2.71 1.19 9.49
CA ARG A 114 -2.83 2.66 9.59
C ARG A 114 -2.26 3.42 8.39
N ASN A 115 -1.64 2.71 7.44
CA ASN A 115 -0.91 3.23 6.28
C ASN A 115 -1.68 2.91 5.00
N LYS A 116 -2.72 3.69 4.69
CA LYS A 116 -3.52 3.50 3.47
C LYS A 116 -2.73 4.00 2.25
N SER A 117 -2.62 3.17 1.21
CA SER A 117 -2.05 3.57 -0.08
C SER A 117 -3.14 4.11 -0.99
N GLY A 118 -2.91 5.28 -1.61
CA GLY A 118 -3.79 5.85 -2.63
C GLY A 118 -3.18 5.67 -4.02
N PHE A 119 -3.78 4.82 -4.85
CA PHE A 119 -3.40 4.64 -6.25
C PHE A 119 -4.63 4.59 -7.15
N SER A 120 -4.49 5.06 -8.38
CA SER A 120 -5.55 5.00 -9.39
C SER A 120 -5.61 3.62 -10.03
N ILE A 121 -6.81 3.09 -10.19
CA ILE A 121 -7.11 1.81 -10.84
C ILE A 121 -8.33 1.99 -11.75
N HIS A 122 -8.38 1.25 -12.86
CA HIS A 122 -9.53 1.32 -13.78
C HIS A 122 -10.81 0.80 -13.10
N THR A 123 -11.92 1.49 -13.34
CA THR A 123 -13.24 1.15 -12.79
C THR A 123 -13.71 -0.24 -13.21
N GLU A 124 -13.42 -0.66 -14.44
CA GLU A 124 -13.70 -2.01 -14.95
C GLU A 124 -13.01 -3.10 -14.12
N ILE A 125 -11.73 -2.91 -13.78
CA ILE A 125 -10.96 -3.87 -12.96
C ILE A 125 -11.53 -3.91 -11.54
N LEU A 126 -11.85 -2.74 -10.96
CA LEU A 126 -12.52 -2.69 -9.65
C LEU A 126 -13.88 -3.40 -9.65
N GLN A 127 -14.66 -3.29 -10.73
CA GLN A 127 -15.95 -3.95 -10.82
C GLN A 127 -15.79 -5.47 -10.88
N ILE A 128 -14.89 -5.98 -11.73
CA ILE A 128 -14.57 -7.41 -11.80
C ILE A 128 -14.14 -7.95 -10.42
N LEU A 129 -13.32 -7.20 -9.68
CA LEU A 129 -12.91 -7.59 -8.32
C LEU A 129 -14.07 -7.60 -7.31
N ARG A 130 -15.04 -6.70 -7.44
CA ARG A 130 -16.29 -6.71 -6.63
C ARG A 130 -17.16 -7.91 -6.98
N ASP A 131 -17.34 -8.16 -8.27
CA ASP A 131 -18.19 -9.23 -8.78
C ASP A 131 -17.66 -10.59 -8.33
N VAL A 132 -16.33 -10.82 -8.41
CA VAL A 132 -15.68 -12.04 -7.90
C VAL A 132 -15.90 -12.23 -6.40
N LEU A 133 -15.81 -11.17 -5.58
CA LEU A 133 -16.06 -11.26 -4.14
C LEU A 133 -17.53 -11.58 -3.83
N ASN A 134 -18.45 -10.97 -4.57
CA ASN A 134 -19.90 -11.21 -4.44
C ASN A 134 -20.29 -12.63 -4.86
N ASP A 135 -19.76 -13.13 -5.98
CA ASP A 135 -20.03 -14.47 -6.51
C ASP A 135 -19.54 -15.57 -5.56
N ILE A 136 -18.36 -15.37 -4.96
CA ILE A 136 -17.77 -16.28 -3.97
C ILE A 136 -18.43 -16.13 -2.58
N ARG A 137 -19.10 -15.00 -2.32
CA ARG A 137 -19.67 -14.62 -1.02
C ARG A 137 -18.64 -14.55 0.11
N SER A 138 -17.43 -14.11 -0.22
CA SER A 138 -16.36 -13.96 0.77
C SER A 138 -16.57 -12.70 1.62
N GLU A 139 -16.29 -12.79 2.91
CA GLU A 139 -16.27 -11.64 3.82
C GLU A 139 -15.00 -10.76 3.67
N ALA A 140 -14.11 -11.11 2.73
CA ALA A 140 -12.90 -10.35 2.45
C ALA A 140 -13.20 -8.95 1.93
N SER A 141 -12.59 -7.93 2.54
CA SER A 141 -12.65 -6.56 2.01
C SER A 141 -11.97 -6.47 0.64
N ILE A 142 -12.52 -5.68 -0.28
CA ILE A 142 -11.93 -5.50 -1.62
C ILE A 142 -10.49 -4.96 -1.56
N THR A 143 -10.18 -4.09 -0.59
CA THR A 143 -8.82 -3.60 -0.36
C THR A 143 -7.89 -4.74 0.04
N GLY A 144 -8.29 -5.59 0.99
CA GLY A 144 -7.50 -6.74 1.43
C GLY A 144 -7.29 -7.77 0.32
N TYR A 145 -8.31 -8.04 -0.51
CA TYR A 145 -8.20 -8.93 -1.66
C TYR A 145 -7.17 -8.41 -2.69
N ILE A 146 -7.20 -7.11 -3.00
CA ILE A 146 -6.20 -6.46 -3.87
C ILE A 146 -4.80 -6.53 -3.24
N GLU A 147 -4.67 -6.23 -1.96
CA GLU A 147 -3.38 -6.31 -1.23
C GLU A 147 -2.80 -7.73 -1.28
N ASN A 148 -3.61 -8.76 -1.04
CA ASN A 148 -3.17 -10.16 -1.11
C ASN A 148 -2.71 -10.56 -2.52
N ILE A 149 -3.42 -10.15 -3.57
CA ILE A 149 -3.01 -10.39 -4.98
C ILE A 149 -1.63 -9.74 -5.26
N LEU A 150 -1.44 -8.49 -4.83
CA LEU A 150 -0.18 -7.78 -5.03
C LEU A 150 0.97 -8.40 -4.23
N LEU A 151 0.71 -8.84 -2.99
CA LEU A 151 1.70 -9.52 -2.15
C LEU A 151 2.12 -10.88 -2.73
N ASP A 152 1.17 -11.72 -3.17
CA ASP A 152 1.49 -13.01 -3.79
C ASP A 152 2.24 -12.83 -5.12
N HIS A 153 1.86 -11.85 -5.95
CA HIS A 153 2.61 -11.50 -7.16
C HIS A 153 4.06 -11.08 -6.84
N LEU A 154 4.26 -10.16 -5.90
CA LEU A 154 5.60 -9.70 -5.49
C LEU A 154 6.45 -10.81 -4.89
N LYS A 155 5.84 -11.72 -4.12
CA LYS A 155 6.51 -12.89 -3.53
C LYS A 155 6.88 -13.93 -4.59
N THR A 156 5.96 -14.24 -5.51
CA THR A 156 6.16 -15.23 -6.59
C THR A 156 7.27 -14.80 -7.55
N TYR A 157 7.38 -13.50 -7.86
CA TYR A 157 8.42 -12.98 -8.75
C TYR A 157 9.64 -12.38 -8.03
N GLN A 158 9.77 -12.57 -6.71
CA GLN A 158 10.83 -11.96 -5.89
C GLN A 158 12.24 -12.28 -6.43
N ASP A 159 12.54 -13.53 -6.73
CA ASP A 159 13.86 -13.95 -7.21
C ASP A 159 14.16 -13.45 -8.63
N LEU A 160 13.17 -13.42 -9.51
CA LEU A 160 13.29 -12.87 -10.86
C LEU A 160 13.60 -11.36 -10.83
N LEU A 161 12.89 -10.62 -9.97
CA LEU A 161 13.11 -9.20 -9.74
C LEU A 161 14.50 -8.94 -9.11
N ASN A 162 14.88 -9.72 -8.10
CA ASN A 162 16.18 -9.61 -7.43
C ASN A 162 17.36 -9.94 -8.37
N HIS A 163 17.24 -10.98 -9.20
CA HIS A 163 18.23 -11.32 -10.21
C HIS A 163 18.43 -10.17 -11.19
N THR A 164 17.33 -9.69 -11.77
CA THR A 164 17.34 -8.60 -12.78
C THR A 164 17.86 -7.28 -12.19
N ALA A 165 17.46 -6.94 -10.96
CA ALA A 165 17.98 -5.77 -10.25
C ALA A 165 19.48 -5.89 -9.96
N SER A 166 19.95 -7.08 -9.58
CA SER A 166 21.37 -7.34 -9.32
C SER A 166 22.22 -7.28 -10.60
N GLN A 167 21.70 -7.78 -11.72
CA GLN A 167 22.34 -7.66 -13.03
C GLN A 167 22.46 -6.18 -13.43
N ARG A 168 21.36 -5.43 -13.45
CA ARG A 168 21.33 -3.99 -13.79
C ARG A 168 22.22 -3.13 -12.88
N ARG A 169 22.46 -3.53 -11.62
CA ARG A 169 23.43 -2.88 -10.73
C ARG A 169 24.89 -3.15 -11.11
N ARG A 170 25.21 -4.38 -11.54
CA ARG A 170 26.55 -4.74 -12.03
C ARG A 170 26.86 -4.01 -13.33
N ASP A 171 25.93 -4.05 -14.30
CA ASP A 171 26.11 -3.43 -15.61
C ASP A 171 26.40 -1.92 -15.50
N LYS A 172 25.68 -1.21 -14.62
CA LYS A 172 25.93 0.22 -14.30
C LYS A 172 27.27 0.53 -13.63
N THR A 173 27.99 -0.48 -13.14
CA THR A 173 29.30 -0.32 -12.48
C THR A 173 30.46 -0.59 -13.46
N ILE A 174 30.17 -0.94 -14.73
CA ILE A 174 31.15 -1.18 -15.79
C ILE A 174 31.06 -0.06 -16.84
N ASP A 175 31.18 1.19 -16.39
CA ASP A 175 31.73 2.29 -17.20
C ASP A 175 33.10 2.63 -16.59
N LEU A 176 34.16 2.37 -17.36
CA LEU A 176 35.57 2.51 -17.00
C LEU A 176 36.24 3.60 -17.85
#